data_AF-A0A2W4KZ96-F1
#
_entry.id   AF-A0A2W4KZ96-F1
#
_cell.length_a   1.000
_cell.length_b   1.000
_cell.length_c   1.000
_cell.angle_alpha   90.00
_cell.angle_beta   90.00
_cell.angle_gamma   90.00
#
_symmetry.space_group_name_H-M   'P 1'
#
loop_
_entity.id
_entity.type
_entity.pdbx_description
1 polymer ?
#
loop_
_entity_poly.entity_id
_entity_poly.type
_entity_poly.pdbx_seq_one_letter_code
_entity_poly.pdbx_strand_id
1 'polypeptide(L)'
;MATPLRKIIPFVIAALVSGILSYATEGMPRLSHELQAQLTSYFINPQLLLPGVWYGLVLAGLAWILGARGILGAIAALVMTWVGWQLAVQAGIVAFDRFAAVTPDETTRLTVAGAAGGLVGAFISFVGVRLGVPMKGTFLALIATLIVGAVFGLLLPWSSTRQSAGLLLYAAWQPAVTATMAWFAVVRRKLV
;
A
#
# COMPACT_ATOMS: atom_id res chain seq x y z
N MET A 1 -0.72 -26.45 18.64
CA MET A 1 -0.03 -25.22 18.16
C MET A 1 -0.98 -24.43 17.26
N ALA A 2 -1.14 -23.12 17.44
CA ALA A 2 -1.96 -22.31 16.53
C ALA A 2 -1.34 -22.29 15.12
N THR A 3 -2.15 -22.51 14.09
CA THR A 3 -1.72 -22.45 12.68
C THR A 3 -1.26 -21.02 12.34
N PRO A 4 -0.25 -20.85 11.47
CA PRO A 4 0.23 -19.52 11.06
C PRO A 4 -0.89 -18.60 10.56
N LEU A 5 -1.89 -19.17 9.87
CA LEU A 5 -3.10 -18.48 9.43
C LEU A 5 -3.82 -17.73 10.55
N ARG A 6 -3.99 -18.33 11.74
CA ARG A 6 -4.67 -17.67 12.87
C ARG A 6 -3.97 -16.39 13.34
N LYS A 7 -2.67 -16.25 13.07
CA LYS A 7 -1.91 -15.03 13.40
C LYS A 7 -1.94 -13.99 12.29
N ILE A 8 -2.23 -14.38 11.05
CA ILE A 8 -2.21 -13.49 9.88
C ILE A 8 -3.59 -12.86 9.67
N ILE A 9 -4.67 -13.63 9.84
CA ILE A 9 -6.06 -13.21 9.60
C ILE A 9 -6.41 -11.88 10.27
N PRO A 10 -6.08 -11.61 11.55
CA PRO A 10 -6.43 -10.34 12.17
C PRO A 10 -5.82 -9.12 11.46
N PHE A 11 -4.59 -9.24 10.95
CA PHE A 11 -3.94 -8.15 10.21
C PHE A 11 -4.54 -7.95 8.82
N VAL A 12 -4.98 -9.03 8.17
CA VAL A 12 -5.66 -8.97 6.87
C VAL A 12 -7.02 -8.29 7.02
N ILE A 13 -7.78 -8.64 8.07
CA ILE A 13 -9.07 -8.00 8.38
C ILE A 13 -8.85 -6.53 8.72
N ALA A 14 -7.85 -6.21 9.55
CA ALA A 14 -7.52 -4.82 9.89
C ALA A 14 -7.13 -4.00 8.64
N ALA A 15 -6.35 -4.60 7.73
CA ALA A 15 -5.98 -3.97 6.46
C ALA A 15 -7.19 -3.79 5.51
N LEU A 16 -8.19 -4.67 5.58
CA LEU A 16 -9.42 -4.53 4.80
C LEU A 16 -10.24 -3.36 5.32
N VAL A 17 -10.37 -3.25 6.65
CA VAL A 17 -11.01 -2.12 7.31
C VAL A 17 -10.28 -0.82 7.01
N SER A 18 -8.93 -0.81 7.04
CA SER A 18 -8.17 0.39 6.66
C SER A 18 -8.40 0.75 5.20
N GLY A 19 -8.61 -0.23 4.30
CA GLY A 19 -8.91 0.04 2.90
C GLY A 19 -10.26 0.73 2.72
N ILE A 20 -11.28 0.30 3.48
CA ILE A 20 -12.60 0.93 3.52
C ILE A 20 -12.50 2.36 4.07
N LEU A 21 -11.77 2.56 5.18
CA LEU A 21 -11.56 3.88 5.77
C LEU A 21 -10.77 4.81 4.85
N SER A 22 -9.76 4.28 4.16
CA SER A 22 -8.98 5.01 3.15
C SER A 22 -9.90 5.57 2.07
N TYR A 23 -10.77 4.72 1.50
CA TYR A 23 -11.76 5.15 0.52
C TYR A 23 -12.73 6.21 1.08
N ALA A 24 -13.25 6.00 2.29
CA ALA A 24 -14.20 6.92 2.91
C ALA A 24 -13.59 8.30 3.24
N THR A 25 -12.29 8.35 3.51
CA THR A 25 -11.59 9.57 3.98
C THR A 25 -10.75 10.26 2.93
N GLU A 26 -10.41 9.60 1.81
CA GLU A 26 -9.73 10.23 0.69
C GLU A 26 -10.56 11.37 0.10
N GLY A 27 -11.89 11.29 0.19
CA GLY A 27 -12.78 12.42 -0.11
C GLY A 27 -12.67 12.93 -1.54
N MET A 28 -12.22 12.10 -2.49
CA MET A 28 -12.01 12.50 -3.88
C MET A 28 -13.25 13.24 -4.43
N PRO A 29 -13.13 14.52 -4.81
CA PRO A 29 -14.19 15.24 -5.50
C PRO A 29 -14.60 14.46 -6.74
N ARG A 30 -15.90 14.43 -7.02
CA ARG A 30 -16.49 13.80 -8.21
C ARG A 30 -15.73 14.27 -9.47
N LEU A 31 -14.92 13.36 -10.03
CA LEU A 31 -14.33 13.33 -11.38
C LEU A 31 -14.59 14.59 -12.22
N SER A 32 -13.77 15.64 -12.03
CA SER A 32 -13.52 16.63 -13.08
C SER A 32 -12.46 16.07 -14.05
N HIS A 33 -12.59 16.40 -15.33
CA HIS A 33 -11.92 15.78 -16.48
C HIS A 33 -10.39 15.93 -16.57
N GLU A 34 -9.72 16.48 -15.55
CA GLU A 34 -8.27 16.66 -15.57
C GLU A 34 -7.61 15.93 -14.40
N LEU A 35 -7.22 14.68 -14.66
CA LEU A 35 -6.46 13.84 -13.73
C LEU A 35 -5.17 14.52 -13.26
N GLN A 36 -4.58 15.39 -14.09
CA GLN A 36 -3.41 16.19 -13.73
C GLN A 36 -3.71 17.14 -12.55
N ALA A 37 -4.90 17.76 -12.52
CA ALA A 37 -5.33 18.57 -11.38
C ALA A 37 -5.59 17.72 -10.12
N GLN A 38 -6.10 16.50 -10.27
CA GLN A 38 -6.29 15.54 -9.17
C GLN A 38 -4.95 15.11 -8.57
N LEU A 39 -3.99 14.76 -9.42
CA LEU A 39 -2.65 14.37 -9.04
C LEU A 39 -1.86 15.51 -8.37
N THR A 40 -2.04 16.75 -8.83
CA THR A 40 -1.45 17.93 -8.17
C THR A 40 -2.11 18.23 -6.82
N SER A 41 -3.40 17.88 -6.64
CA SER A 41 -4.11 18.06 -5.36
C SER A 41 -3.56 17.16 -4.23
N TYR A 42 -2.89 16.04 -4.55
CA TYR A 42 -2.24 15.16 -3.56
C TYR A 42 -1.11 15.85 -2.78
N PHE A 43 -0.52 16.91 -3.32
CA PHE A 43 0.48 17.72 -2.61
C PHE A 43 -0.11 18.73 -1.63
N ILE A 44 -1.36 19.16 -1.84
CA ILE A 44 -1.94 20.33 -1.16
C ILE A 44 -3.06 19.90 -0.21
N ASN A 45 -3.74 18.77 -0.47
CA ASN A 45 -4.86 18.32 0.35
C ASN A 45 -4.41 17.29 1.42
N PRO A 46 -4.38 17.67 2.71
CA PRO A 46 -4.02 16.76 3.80
C PRO A 46 -4.99 15.59 3.96
N GLN A 47 -6.21 15.66 3.41
CA GLN A 47 -7.15 14.52 3.42
C GLN A 47 -6.65 13.34 2.57
N LEU A 48 -5.84 13.61 1.54
CA LEU A 48 -5.28 12.60 0.65
C LEU A 48 -4.10 11.82 1.29
N LEU A 49 -3.66 12.23 2.49
CA LEU A 49 -2.69 11.52 3.33
C LEU A 49 -3.34 10.47 4.25
N LEU A 50 -4.66 10.58 4.49
CA LEU A 50 -5.37 9.75 5.45
C LEU A 50 -5.33 8.25 5.09
N PRO A 51 -5.38 7.83 3.81
CA PRO A 51 -5.16 6.43 3.47
C PRO A 51 -3.83 5.86 4.02
N GLY A 52 -2.76 6.64 3.92
CA GLY A 52 -1.45 6.28 4.47
C GLY A 52 -1.45 6.17 6.00
N VAL A 53 -2.25 6.99 6.69
CA VAL A 53 -2.41 6.93 8.15
C VAL A 53 -3.16 5.66 8.55
N TRP A 54 -4.33 5.39 7.95
CA TRP A 54 -5.13 4.21 8.28
C TRP A 54 -4.36 2.92 8.04
N TYR A 55 -3.69 2.82 6.89
CA TYR A 55 -2.88 1.66 6.57
C TYR A 55 -1.63 1.57 7.45
N GLY A 56 -0.99 2.70 7.73
CA GLY A 56 0.16 2.78 8.63
C GLY A 56 -0.16 2.31 10.04
N LEU A 57 -1.37 2.55 10.56
CA LEU A 57 -1.80 2.04 11.87
C LEU A 57 -1.87 0.50 11.88
N VAL A 58 -2.32 -0.12 10.78
CA VAL A 58 -2.33 -1.58 10.65
C VAL A 58 -0.91 -2.13 10.66
N LEU A 59 -0.01 -1.52 9.89
CA LEU A 59 1.40 -1.94 9.83
C LEU A 59 2.15 -1.66 11.14
N ALA A 60 1.79 -0.62 11.87
CA ALA A 60 2.27 -0.36 13.21
C ALA A 60 1.82 -1.44 14.19
N GLY A 61 0.56 -1.87 14.14
CA GLY A 61 0.04 -2.98 14.93
C GLY A 61 0.75 -4.30 14.61
N LEU A 62 1.01 -4.58 13.32
CA LEU A 62 1.81 -5.72 12.88
C LEU A 62 3.23 -5.64 13.45
N ALA A 63 3.89 -4.50 13.33
CA ALA A 63 5.24 -4.29 13.84
C ALA A 63 5.31 -4.34 15.38
N TRP A 64 4.28 -3.88 16.08
CA TRP A 64 4.18 -3.97 17.53
C TRP A 64 4.07 -5.43 17.99
N ILE A 65 3.15 -6.20 17.41
CA ILE A 65 2.83 -7.57 17.84
C ILE A 65 3.91 -8.56 17.40
N LEU A 66 4.46 -8.40 16.19
CA LEU A 66 5.42 -9.34 15.61
C LEU A 66 6.87 -8.86 15.70
N GLY A 67 7.11 -7.60 16.05
CA GLY A 67 8.45 -7.02 16.08
C GLY A 67 9.27 -7.37 17.31
N ALA A 68 10.54 -6.95 17.28
CA ALA A 68 11.46 -7.05 18.40
C ALA A 68 11.75 -5.67 19.04
N ARG A 69 11.37 -4.57 18.37
CA ARG A 69 11.67 -3.19 18.76
C ARG A 69 10.51 -2.45 19.44
N GLY A 70 9.42 -3.18 19.76
CA GLY A 70 8.25 -2.63 20.45
C GLY A 70 7.71 -1.35 19.80
N ILE A 71 7.54 -0.29 20.60
CA ILE A 71 6.96 0.99 20.17
C ILE A 71 7.71 1.67 19.03
N LEU A 72 9.04 1.61 19.04
CA LEU A 72 9.86 2.27 18.03
C LEU A 72 9.68 1.63 16.66
N GLY A 73 9.54 0.30 16.62
CA GLY A 73 9.22 -0.43 15.40
C GLY A 73 7.83 -0.07 14.86
N ALA A 74 6.85 0.07 15.75
CA ALA A 74 5.49 0.47 15.39
C ALA A 74 5.43 1.90 14.83
N ILE A 75 6.10 2.86 15.49
CA ILE A 75 6.19 4.24 15.01
C ILE A 75 6.88 4.31 13.65
N ALA A 76 8.00 3.60 13.47
CA ALA A 76 8.70 3.56 12.20
C ALA A 76 7.80 3.00 11.07
N ALA A 77 7.07 1.92 11.33
CA ALA A 77 6.13 1.35 10.36
C ALA A 77 5.00 2.33 10.01
N LEU A 78 4.43 3.02 11.00
CA LEU A 78 3.41 4.06 10.79
C LEU A 78 3.94 5.20 9.93
N VAL A 79 5.03 5.83 10.35
CA VAL A 79 5.59 7.02 9.70
C VAL A 79 6.06 6.70 8.28
N MET A 80 6.77 5.60 8.09
CA MET A 80 7.22 5.19 6.76
C MET A 80 6.05 4.89 5.83
N THR A 81 5.00 4.22 6.31
CA THR A 81 3.82 3.94 5.49
C THR A 81 3.06 5.21 5.15
N TRP A 82 2.92 6.12 6.12
CA TRP A 82 2.25 7.40 5.94
C TRP A 82 2.98 8.27 4.90
N VAL A 83 4.28 8.47 5.05
CA VAL A 83 5.11 9.21 4.08
C VAL A 83 5.18 8.46 2.75
N GLY A 84 5.27 7.14 2.80
CA GLY A 84 5.34 6.27 1.63
C GLY A 84 4.11 6.35 0.74
N TRP A 85 2.96 6.69 1.31
CA TRP A 85 1.75 6.95 0.55
C TRP A 85 1.91 8.08 -0.46
N GLN A 86 2.53 9.19 -0.04
CA GLN A 86 2.81 10.30 -0.94
C GLN A 86 3.80 9.91 -2.03
N LEU A 87 4.86 9.18 -1.66
CA LEU A 87 5.84 8.71 -2.63
C LEU A 87 5.23 7.73 -3.65
N ALA A 88 4.26 6.91 -3.23
CA ALA A 88 3.52 6.02 -4.12
C ALA A 88 2.69 6.80 -5.14
N VAL A 89 1.93 7.79 -4.70
CA VAL A 89 1.15 8.65 -5.60
C VAL A 89 2.07 9.36 -6.58
N GLN A 90 3.15 9.96 -6.07
CA GLN A 90 4.15 10.68 -6.87
C GLN A 90 4.81 9.79 -7.93
N ALA A 91 5.15 8.55 -7.57
CA ALA A 91 5.66 7.59 -8.53
C ALA A 91 4.64 7.28 -9.63
N GLY A 92 3.35 7.16 -9.28
CA GLY A 92 2.27 7.00 -10.24
C GLY A 92 2.16 8.19 -11.21
N ILE A 93 2.22 9.42 -10.69
CA ILE A 93 2.19 10.67 -11.49
C ILE A 93 3.33 10.70 -12.49
N VAL A 94 4.56 10.53 -11.99
CA VAL A 94 5.77 10.55 -12.83
C VAL A 94 5.69 9.46 -13.90
N ALA A 95 5.22 8.26 -13.54
CA ALA A 95 5.03 7.18 -14.50
C ALA A 95 3.97 7.53 -15.57
N PHE A 96 2.83 8.07 -15.16
CA PHE A 96 1.75 8.49 -16.07
C PHE A 96 2.22 9.53 -17.09
N ASP A 97 2.96 10.54 -16.63
CA ASP A 97 3.47 11.64 -17.46
C ASP A 97 4.59 11.17 -18.40
N ARG A 98 5.55 10.39 -17.88
CA ARG A 98 6.68 9.89 -18.69
C ARG A 98 6.22 8.92 -19.78
N PHE A 99 5.18 8.13 -19.52
CA PHE A 99 4.65 7.21 -20.53
C PHE A 99 3.81 7.90 -21.62
N ALA A 100 3.44 9.17 -21.46
CA ALA A 100 2.80 9.96 -22.53
C ALA A 100 3.70 10.09 -23.76
N ALA A 101 5.02 10.06 -23.58
CA ALA A 101 5.99 10.08 -24.67
C ALA A 101 6.07 8.76 -25.45
N VAL A 102 5.54 7.67 -24.87
CA VAL A 102 5.62 6.31 -25.44
C VAL A 102 4.28 5.88 -26.03
N THR A 103 3.16 6.27 -25.42
CA THR A 103 1.82 5.93 -25.90
C THR A 103 0.82 7.04 -25.58
N PRO A 104 -0.08 7.39 -26.52
CA PRO A 104 -1.19 8.29 -26.25
C PRO A 104 -2.36 7.60 -25.52
N ASP A 105 -2.38 6.25 -25.44
CA ASP A 105 -3.46 5.52 -24.79
C ASP A 105 -3.44 5.73 -23.26
N GLU A 106 -4.50 6.39 -22.77
CA GLU A 106 -4.67 6.72 -21.36
C GLU A 106 -4.76 5.48 -20.48
N THR A 107 -5.42 4.42 -20.96
CA THR A 107 -5.58 3.18 -20.19
C THR A 107 -4.23 2.55 -19.88
N THR A 108 -3.37 2.42 -20.89
CA THR A 108 -1.99 1.92 -20.72
C THR A 108 -1.20 2.80 -19.75
N ARG A 109 -1.28 4.12 -19.88
CA ARG A 109 -0.59 5.05 -18.96
C ARG A 109 -1.06 4.90 -17.52
N LEU A 110 -2.37 4.77 -17.30
CA LEU A 110 -2.94 4.50 -15.98
C LEU A 110 -2.50 3.15 -15.41
N THR A 111 -2.38 2.12 -16.27
CA THR A 111 -1.90 0.80 -15.86
C THR A 111 -0.47 0.90 -15.34
N VAL A 112 0.40 1.62 -16.04
CA VAL A 112 1.79 1.81 -15.60
C VAL A 112 1.85 2.67 -14.33
N ALA A 113 1.05 3.73 -14.24
CA ALA A 113 0.94 4.55 -13.04
C ALA A 113 0.52 3.74 -11.81
N GLY A 114 -0.50 2.90 -11.95
CA GLY A 114 -0.98 2.01 -10.89
C GLY A 114 0.07 0.99 -10.46
N ALA A 115 0.77 0.37 -11.41
CA ALA A 115 1.87 -0.56 -11.12
C ALA A 115 3.01 0.15 -10.37
N ALA A 116 3.43 1.32 -10.83
CA ALA A 116 4.51 2.10 -10.23
C ALA A 116 4.16 2.56 -8.81
N GLY A 117 2.97 3.13 -8.62
CA GLY A 117 2.50 3.55 -7.31
C GLY A 117 2.33 2.38 -6.35
N GLY A 118 1.72 1.28 -6.81
CA GLY A 118 1.56 0.06 -6.01
C GLY A 118 2.90 -0.57 -5.60
N LEU A 119 3.90 -0.55 -6.49
CA LEU A 119 5.25 -1.03 -6.20
C LEU A 119 5.94 -0.16 -5.15
N VAL A 120 5.93 1.17 -5.33
CA VAL A 120 6.60 2.11 -4.42
C VAL A 120 5.93 2.11 -3.05
N GLY A 121 4.60 2.10 -2.99
CA GLY A 121 3.88 1.97 -1.72
C GLY A 121 4.25 0.70 -0.98
N ALA A 122 4.30 -0.44 -1.68
CA ALA A 122 4.66 -1.72 -1.08
C ALA A 122 6.11 -1.77 -0.61
N PHE A 123 7.03 -1.16 -1.37
CA PHE A 123 8.44 -1.02 -0.99
C PHE A 123 8.58 -0.30 0.35
N ILE A 124 7.96 0.87 0.47
CA ILE A 124 8.15 1.73 1.63
C ILE A 124 7.46 1.14 2.86
N SER A 125 6.25 0.60 2.70
CA SER A 125 5.56 -0.17 3.75
C SER A 125 6.41 -1.36 4.22
N PHE A 126 7.03 -2.10 3.30
CA PHE A 126 7.93 -3.19 3.64
C PHE A 126 9.12 -2.72 4.46
N VAL A 127 9.80 -1.64 4.03
CA VAL A 127 10.93 -1.07 4.77
C VAL A 127 10.50 -0.67 6.18
N GLY A 128 9.37 0.04 6.32
CA GLY A 128 8.82 0.44 7.61
C GLY A 128 8.59 -0.74 8.55
N VAL A 129 7.91 -1.79 8.08
CA VAL A 129 7.68 -3.00 8.87
C VAL A 129 8.99 -3.73 9.17
N ARG A 130 9.90 -3.84 8.20
CA ARG A 130 11.16 -4.58 8.33
C ARG A 130 12.11 -3.94 9.35
N LEU A 131 12.00 -2.62 9.57
CA LEU A 131 12.72 -1.94 10.64
C LEU A 131 12.26 -2.39 12.03
N GLY A 132 10.99 -2.77 12.22
CA GLY A 132 10.47 -3.27 13.49
C GLY A 132 10.47 -4.80 13.62
N VAL A 133 10.36 -5.50 12.49
CA VAL A 133 10.07 -6.94 12.42
C VAL A 133 11.22 -7.71 11.76
N PRO A 134 11.90 -8.61 12.50
CA PRO A 134 12.90 -9.48 11.90
C PRO A 134 12.23 -10.56 11.03
N MET A 135 12.47 -10.50 9.71
CA MET A 135 11.96 -11.49 8.75
C MET A 135 13.11 -12.33 8.20
N LYS A 136 13.09 -13.66 8.40
CA LYS A 136 14.04 -14.55 7.71
C LYS A 136 13.70 -14.60 6.22
N GLY A 137 14.72 -14.55 5.36
CA GLY A 137 14.52 -14.44 3.90
C GLY A 137 14.02 -13.07 3.47
N THR A 138 14.56 -11.99 4.06
CA THR A 138 14.15 -10.60 3.82
C THR A 138 14.10 -10.25 2.33
N PHE A 139 15.04 -10.74 1.51
CA PHE A 139 15.05 -10.48 0.07
C PHE A 139 13.83 -11.09 -0.64
N LEU A 140 13.51 -12.36 -0.36
CA LEU A 140 12.33 -13.00 -0.93
C LEU A 140 11.03 -12.33 -0.45
N ALA A 141 10.97 -11.95 0.82
CA ALA A 141 9.83 -11.21 1.38
C ALA A 141 9.63 -9.87 0.67
N LEU A 142 10.72 -9.13 0.44
CA LEU A 142 10.71 -7.87 -0.29
C LEU A 142 10.17 -8.10 -1.71
N ILE A 143 10.77 -9.00 -2.48
CA ILE A 143 10.37 -9.25 -3.87
C ILE A 143 8.90 -9.67 -3.96
N ALA A 144 8.43 -10.57 -3.08
CA ALA A 144 7.04 -10.98 -3.05
C ALA A 144 6.11 -9.80 -2.73
N THR A 145 6.45 -8.97 -1.76
CA THR A 145 5.69 -7.77 -1.41
C THR A 145 5.65 -6.75 -2.56
N LEU A 146 6.75 -6.55 -3.27
CA LEU A 146 6.80 -5.66 -4.45
C LEU A 146 5.92 -6.17 -5.59
N ILE A 147 6.00 -7.46 -5.91
CA ILE A 147 5.18 -8.07 -6.97
C ILE A 147 3.70 -7.94 -6.61
N VAL A 148 3.32 -8.29 -5.38
CA VAL A 148 1.94 -8.16 -4.90
C VAL A 148 1.49 -6.70 -4.96
N GLY A 149 2.32 -5.77 -4.50
CA GLY A 149 2.05 -4.34 -4.56
C GLY A 149 1.81 -3.84 -5.98
N ALA A 150 2.66 -4.22 -6.93
CA ALA A 150 2.53 -3.85 -8.33
C ALA A 150 1.28 -4.46 -8.97
N VAL A 151 1.03 -5.75 -8.78
CA VAL A 151 -0.11 -6.49 -9.36
C VAL A 151 -1.43 -5.91 -8.87
N PHE A 152 -1.59 -5.68 -7.57
CA PHE A 152 -2.81 -5.07 -7.05
C PHE A 152 -2.89 -3.57 -7.37
N GLY A 153 -1.76 -2.91 -7.63
CA GLY A 153 -1.71 -1.55 -8.17
C GLY A 153 -2.33 -1.44 -9.57
N LEU A 154 -2.36 -2.51 -10.35
CA LEU A 154 -3.03 -2.58 -11.65
C LEU A 154 -4.56 -2.41 -11.56
N LEU A 155 -5.13 -2.34 -10.36
CA LEU A 155 -6.55 -2.01 -10.15
C LEU A 155 -6.83 -0.51 -10.33
N LEU A 156 -5.80 0.35 -10.41
CA LEU A 156 -5.96 1.80 -10.57
C LEU A 156 -6.77 2.21 -11.82
N PRO A 157 -6.57 1.67 -13.03
CA PRO A 157 -7.38 2.02 -14.20
C PRO A 157 -8.86 1.64 -14.05
N TRP A 158 -9.14 0.59 -13.28
CA TRP A 158 -10.52 0.21 -12.97
C TRP A 158 -11.11 1.18 -11.93
N SER A 159 -10.27 1.67 -11.01
CA SER A 159 -10.64 2.67 -10.01
C SER A 159 -11.03 4.03 -10.57
N SER A 160 -10.43 4.44 -11.68
CA SER A 160 -10.70 5.74 -12.32
C SER A 160 -11.94 5.73 -13.21
N THR A 161 -12.40 4.55 -13.65
CA THR A 161 -13.53 4.42 -14.59
C THR A 161 -14.86 4.11 -13.91
N ARG A 162 -14.89 3.72 -12.63
CA ARG A 162 -16.10 3.40 -11.88
C ARG A 162 -16.08 4.04 -10.48
N GLN A 163 -17.18 4.68 -10.09
CA GLN A 163 -17.32 5.38 -8.79
C GLN A 163 -16.93 4.54 -7.56
N SER A 164 -17.09 3.22 -7.61
CA SER A 164 -16.80 2.32 -6.49
C SER A 164 -15.41 1.66 -6.56
N ALA A 165 -14.61 1.92 -7.58
CA ALA A 165 -13.43 1.11 -7.83
C ALA A 165 -12.16 1.64 -7.11
N GLY A 166 -12.18 2.87 -6.56
CA GLY A 166 -11.21 3.30 -5.55
C GLY A 166 -11.25 2.44 -4.29
N LEU A 167 -12.45 2.01 -3.88
CA LEU A 167 -12.62 1.03 -2.80
C LEU A 167 -11.97 -0.30 -3.16
N LEU A 168 -12.16 -0.78 -4.40
CA LEU A 168 -11.57 -2.04 -4.86
C LEU A 168 -10.04 -1.99 -4.78
N LEU A 169 -9.43 -0.88 -5.18
CA LEU A 169 -7.98 -0.69 -5.08
C LEU A 169 -7.52 -0.82 -3.62
N TYR A 170 -8.06 -0.02 -2.69
CA TYR A 170 -7.60 -0.05 -1.30
C TYR A 170 -7.95 -1.33 -0.55
N ALA A 171 -9.19 -1.80 -0.70
CA ALA A 171 -9.69 -3.00 -0.04
C ALA A 171 -9.03 -4.29 -0.57
N ALA A 172 -8.39 -4.27 -1.73
CA ALA A 172 -7.63 -5.41 -2.24
C ALA A 172 -6.12 -5.26 -1.99
N TRP A 173 -5.55 -4.08 -2.28
CA TRP A 173 -4.11 -3.84 -2.19
C TRP A 173 -3.60 -3.91 -0.74
N GLN A 174 -4.26 -3.22 0.20
CA GLN A 174 -3.81 -3.15 1.58
C GLN A 174 -3.80 -4.53 2.26
N PRO A 175 -4.87 -5.36 2.14
CA PRO A 175 -4.84 -6.72 2.66
C PRO A 175 -3.79 -7.61 2.01
N ALA A 176 -3.62 -7.54 0.68
CA ALA A 176 -2.67 -8.39 -0.03
C ALA A 176 -1.22 -8.11 0.39
N VAL A 177 -0.84 -6.83 0.47
CA VAL A 177 0.50 -6.41 0.91
C VAL A 177 0.74 -6.79 2.37
N THR A 178 -0.24 -6.54 3.25
CA THR A 178 -0.17 -6.93 4.67
C THR A 178 -0.08 -8.44 4.87
N ALA A 179 -0.90 -9.21 4.16
CA ALA A 179 -0.90 -10.68 4.23
C ALA A 179 0.48 -11.23 3.86
N THR A 180 1.09 -10.69 2.80
CA THR A 180 2.42 -11.09 2.34
C THR A 180 3.47 -10.83 3.42
N MET A 181 3.52 -9.60 3.97
CA MET A 181 4.47 -9.27 5.04
C MET A 181 4.24 -10.11 6.31
N ALA A 182 2.98 -10.28 6.72
CA ALA A 182 2.61 -11.08 7.89
C ALA A 182 2.98 -12.55 7.72
N TRP A 183 2.83 -13.12 6.52
CA TRP A 183 3.26 -14.48 6.19
C TRP A 183 4.75 -14.67 6.45
N PHE A 184 5.59 -13.79 5.91
CA PHE A 184 7.04 -13.85 6.12
C PHE A 184 7.45 -13.56 7.57
N ALA A 185 6.71 -12.69 8.28
CA ALA A 185 6.94 -12.41 9.69
C ALA A 185 6.58 -13.59 10.61
N VAL A 186 5.55 -14.38 10.28
CA VAL A 186 5.04 -15.47 11.13
C VAL A 186 5.63 -16.83 10.77
N VAL A 187 5.59 -17.22 9.49
CA VAL A 187 5.93 -18.58 9.05
C VAL A 187 7.43 -18.80 9.03
N ARG A 188 8.19 -17.82 8.53
CA ARG A 188 9.65 -17.95 8.40
C ARG A 188 10.39 -17.67 9.70
N ARG A 189 9.71 -17.31 10.80
CA ARG A 189 10.33 -17.11 12.13
C ARG A 189 10.67 -18.42 12.84
N LYS A 190 9.97 -19.53 12.53
CA LYS A 190 10.00 -20.80 13.28
C LYS A 190 10.95 -21.90 12.76
N LEU A 191 11.69 -21.68 11.69
CA LEU A 191 12.68 -22.65 11.20
C LEU A 191 14.00 -22.50 11.99
N VAL A 192 14.06 -23.06 13.20
CA VAL A 192 15.22 -23.69 13.90
C VAL A 192 14.63 -24.66 14.92
#